data_AF-A0A963ZB63-F1
#
_entry.id   AF-A0A963ZB63-F1
#
_cell.length_a   1.000
_cell.length_b   1.000
_cell.length_c   1.000
_cell.angle_alpha   90.00
_cell.angle_beta   90.00
_cell.angle_gamma   90.00
#
_symmetry.space_group_name_H-M   'P 1'
#
loop_
_entity.id
_entity.type
_entity.pdbx_description
1 polymer ?
#
loop_
_entity_poly.entity_id
_entity_poly.type
_entity_poly.pdbx_seq_one_letter_code
_entity_poly.pdbx_strand_id
1 'polypeptide(L)'
;MSAVLIITAIIMTLALIIEPQLRLNYGVHDSLGVSFATRMTVPFCHGYSTMTTIVHLLANVILFYFVASFLEKILGSFRFLIATLVSYTAYILIHRFLLMIGHGLTPIIMTYSGMMFIVLFEGRFVKTNTVFDHYYKTLWGVQILLWIIAPFVFSIIPIYFDAQADAVGKIILGNTAHLVCGVIGIILGFIFRGHIRKKLVQYTRKKYIKHDPIDNWSWYLSFGFFGFLILKFFFF
;
A
#
# COMPACT_ATOMS: atom_id res chain seq x y z
N MET A 1 -4.90 11.66 8.62
CA MET A 1 -5.74 11.04 7.57
C MET A 1 -5.62 9.52 7.56
N SER A 2 -4.44 8.95 7.81
CA SER A 2 -4.25 7.50 7.88
C SER A 2 -5.23 6.80 8.85
N ALA A 3 -5.42 7.39 10.04
CA ALA A 3 -6.36 6.88 11.05
C ALA A 3 -7.81 6.80 10.54
N VAL A 4 -8.26 7.79 9.76
CA VAL A 4 -9.62 7.79 9.20
C VAL A 4 -9.79 6.60 8.27
N LEU A 5 -8.83 6.35 7.38
CA LEU A 5 -8.87 5.23 6.43
C LEU A 5 -8.85 3.87 7.13
N ILE A 6 -8.04 3.73 8.19
CA ILE A 6 -8.00 2.53 9.04
C ILE A 6 -9.36 2.30 9.70
N ILE A 7 -9.93 3.32 10.33
CA ILE A 7 -11.21 3.22 11.02
C ILE A 7 -12.33 2.89 10.02
N THR A 8 -12.35 3.53 8.84
CA THR A 8 -13.32 3.22 7.78
C THR A 8 -13.20 1.76 7.33
N ALA A 9 -11.98 1.23 7.13
CA ALA A 9 -11.77 -0.17 6.78
C ALA A 9 -12.30 -1.13 7.86
N ILE A 10 -12.03 -0.83 9.15
CA ILE A 10 -12.51 -1.63 10.28
C ILE A 10 -14.04 -1.60 10.35
N ILE A 11 -14.65 -0.42 10.35
CA ILE A 11 -16.12 -0.26 10.45
C ILE A 11 -16.82 -0.97 9.29
N MET A 12 -16.37 -0.74 8.06
CA MET A 12 -16.97 -1.37 6.88
C MET A 12 -16.85 -2.88 6.94
N THR A 13 -15.67 -3.40 7.32
CA THR A 13 -15.46 -4.85 7.40
C THR A 13 -16.28 -5.49 8.52
N LEU A 14 -16.37 -4.85 9.69
CA LEU A 14 -17.23 -5.31 10.80
C LEU A 14 -18.71 -5.32 10.40
N ALA A 15 -19.18 -4.28 9.71
CA ALA A 15 -20.56 -4.22 9.21
C ALA A 15 -20.87 -5.39 8.27
N LEU A 16 -19.93 -5.77 7.39
CA LEU A 16 -20.06 -6.92 6.49
C LEU A 16 -19.98 -8.29 7.18
N ILE A 17 -19.41 -8.36 8.38
CA ILE A 17 -19.42 -9.57 9.23
C ILE A 17 -20.75 -9.70 9.96
N ILE A 18 -21.25 -8.58 10.52
CA ILE A 18 -22.50 -8.55 11.31
C ILE A 18 -23.71 -8.75 10.40
N GLU A 19 -23.74 -8.11 9.23
CA GLU A 19 -24.83 -8.20 8.26
C GLU A 19 -24.29 -8.67 6.90
N PRO A 20 -24.18 -9.99 6.66
CA PRO A 20 -23.64 -10.54 5.42
C PRO A 20 -24.41 -10.11 4.16
N GLN A 21 -25.69 -9.76 4.26
CA GLN A 21 -26.49 -9.29 3.13
C GLN A 21 -25.94 -7.99 2.52
N LEU A 22 -25.22 -7.19 3.31
CA LEU A 22 -24.57 -5.96 2.84
C LEU A 22 -23.51 -6.24 1.76
N ARG A 23 -23.00 -7.47 1.63
CA ARG A 23 -22.06 -7.87 0.57
C ARG A 23 -22.66 -7.77 -0.84
N LEU A 24 -23.99 -7.74 -0.97
CA LEU A 24 -24.68 -7.51 -2.24
C LEU A 24 -24.64 -6.03 -2.66
N ASN A 25 -24.50 -5.12 -1.70
CA ASN A 25 -24.58 -3.67 -1.91
C ASN A 25 -23.21 -2.97 -1.84
N TYR A 26 -22.19 -3.67 -1.35
CA TYR A 26 -20.80 -3.23 -1.29
C TYR A 26 -19.94 -4.10 -2.22
N GLY A 27 -18.86 -3.54 -2.78
CA GLY A 27 -18.12 -4.07 -3.94
C GLY A 27 -17.37 -5.40 -3.77
N VAL A 28 -17.89 -6.35 -3.00
CA VAL A 28 -17.35 -7.69 -2.75
C VAL A 28 -17.77 -8.68 -3.85
N HIS A 29 -18.93 -8.48 -4.49
CA HIS A 29 -19.46 -9.41 -5.48
C HIS A 29 -19.65 -8.78 -6.87
N ASP A 30 -19.44 -9.63 -7.87
CA ASP A 30 -19.55 -9.29 -9.28
C ASP A 30 -21.01 -9.22 -9.70
N SER A 31 -21.41 -8.06 -10.21
CA SER A 31 -22.43 -8.02 -11.24
C SER A 31 -22.17 -6.81 -12.12
N LEU A 32 -22.45 -6.96 -13.42
CA LEU A 32 -22.48 -5.87 -14.40
C LEU A 32 -23.41 -4.70 -13.95
N GLY A 33 -24.26 -4.92 -12.93
CA GLY A 33 -25.14 -3.93 -12.30
C GLY A 33 -24.56 -3.17 -11.10
N VAL A 34 -23.32 -3.44 -10.64
CA VAL A 34 -22.74 -2.73 -9.49
C VAL A 34 -22.42 -1.27 -9.85
N SER A 35 -23.06 -0.34 -9.12
CA SER A 35 -22.90 1.10 -9.31
C SER A 35 -21.46 1.59 -9.03
N PHE A 36 -21.10 2.75 -9.58
CA PHE A 36 -19.81 3.38 -9.27
C PHE A 36 -19.67 3.70 -7.77
N ALA A 37 -20.77 4.12 -7.11
CA ALA A 37 -20.80 4.39 -5.67
C ALA A 37 -20.51 3.14 -4.83
N THR A 38 -21.02 1.98 -5.24
CA THR A 38 -20.68 0.70 -4.60
C THR A 38 -19.22 0.34 -4.77
N ARG A 39 -18.62 0.62 -5.93
CA ARG A 39 -17.20 0.34 -6.17
C ARG A 39 -16.28 1.20 -5.32
N MET A 40 -16.71 2.41 -4.94
CA MET A 40 -15.98 3.27 -4.00
C MET A 40 -15.72 2.61 -2.63
N THR A 41 -16.45 1.56 -2.26
CA THR A 41 -16.24 0.85 -0.98
C THR A 41 -15.25 -0.30 -1.06
N VAL A 42 -14.86 -0.74 -2.25
CA VAL A 42 -13.93 -1.87 -2.51
C VAL A 42 -12.67 -1.81 -1.64
N PRO A 43 -11.98 -0.65 -1.47
CA PRO A 43 -10.76 -0.60 -0.67
C PRO A 43 -10.97 -0.87 0.83
N PHE A 44 -12.21 -0.80 1.31
CA PHE A 44 -12.55 -0.93 2.72
C PHE A 44 -13.15 -2.29 3.08
N CYS A 45 -13.42 -3.16 2.10
CA CYS A 45 -13.93 -4.51 2.32
C CYS A 45 -12.76 -5.53 2.40
N HIS A 46 -12.91 -6.62 3.17
CA HIS A 46 -11.84 -7.60 3.38
C HIS A 46 -12.37 -9.04 3.48
N GLY A 47 -11.66 -9.96 2.82
CA GLY A 47 -11.87 -11.42 2.81
C GLY A 47 -13.22 -11.92 2.28
N TYR A 48 -13.30 -13.23 2.05
CA TYR A 48 -14.50 -13.91 1.55
C TYR A 48 -15.17 -14.78 2.62
N SER A 49 -14.37 -15.40 3.50
CA SER A 49 -14.82 -16.10 4.70
C SER A 49 -14.42 -15.35 5.97
N THR A 50 -15.13 -15.53 7.08
CA THR A 50 -14.87 -14.81 8.35
C THR A 50 -13.40 -14.86 8.77
N MET A 51 -12.76 -16.03 8.71
CA MET A 51 -11.35 -16.17 9.08
C MET A 51 -10.43 -15.38 8.12
N THR A 52 -10.63 -15.52 6.81
CA THR A 52 -9.83 -14.77 5.82
C THR A 52 -10.05 -13.27 5.93
N THR A 53 -11.27 -12.83 6.25
CA THR A 53 -11.63 -11.42 6.49
C THR A 53 -10.85 -10.86 7.67
N ILE A 54 -10.83 -11.57 8.80
CA ILE A 54 -10.13 -11.12 10.01
C ILE A 54 -8.62 -11.04 9.74
N VAL A 55 -8.03 -12.10 9.18
CA VAL A 55 -6.58 -12.14 8.89
C VAL A 55 -6.20 -11.04 7.90
N HIS A 56 -6.98 -10.87 6.82
CA HIS A 56 -6.72 -9.84 5.82
C HIS A 56 -6.85 -8.42 6.41
N LEU A 57 -7.91 -8.16 7.17
CA LEU A 57 -8.12 -6.86 7.81
C LEU A 57 -6.96 -6.54 8.77
N LEU A 58 -6.58 -7.48 9.64
CA LEU A 58 -5.48 -7.28 10.59
C LEU A 58 -4.16 -6.99 9.87
N ALA A 59 -3.83 -7.78 8.85
CA ALA A 59 -2.64 -7.55 8.05
C ALA A 59 -2.65 -6.16 7.39
N ASN A 60 -3.75 -5.78 6.73
CA ASN A 60 -3.87 -4.47 6.10
C ASN A 60 -3.81 -3.34 7.12
N VAL A 61 -4.47 -3.43 8.27
CA VAL A 61 -4.45 -2.39 9.31
C VAL A 61 -3.05 -2.21 9.86
N ILE A 62 -2.34 -3.29 10.17
CA ILE A 62 -0.96 -3.22 10.69
C ILE A 62 -0.04 -2.59 9.65
N LEU A 63 -0.04 -3.11 8.42
CA LEU A 63 0.82 -2.59 7.35
C LEU A 63 0.50 -1.13 7.02
N PHE A 64 -0.79 -0.80 6.90
CA PHE A 64 -1.24 0.57 6.64
C PHE A 64 -0.87 1.49 7.79
N TYR A 65 -1.04 1.09 9.06
CA TYR A 65 -0.67 1.91 10.21
C TYR A 65 0.79 2.33 10.15
N PHE A 66 1.72 1.39 9.95
CA PHE A 66 3.14 1.72 9.93
C PHE A 66 3.53 2.54 8.70
N VAL A 67 3.12 2.11 7.50
CA VAL A 67 3.54 2.76 6.25
C VAL A 67 2.84 4.11 6.07
N ALA A 68 1.52 4.15 6.22
CA ALA A 68 0.75 5.36 5.98
C ALA A 68 1.00 6.44 7.04
N SER A 69 1.08 6.07 8.33
CA SER A 69 1.31 7.07 9.38
C SER A 69 2.69 7.70 9.28
N PHE A 70 3.70 6.94 8.88
CA PHE A 70 5.02 7.52 8.64
C PHE A 70 5.03 8.39 7.39
N LEU A 71 4.47 7.90 6.29
CA LEU A 71 4.41 8.66 5.05
C LEU A 71 3.62 9.97 5.22
N GLU A 72 2.52 9.95 5.99
CA GLU A 72 1.76 11.16 6.34
C GLU A 72 2.61 12.17 7.13
N LYS A 73 3.45 11.71 8.06
CA LYS A 73 4.37 12.60 8.80
C LYS A 73 5.41 13.26 7.88
N ILE A 74 5.94 12.52 6.89
CA ILE A 74 6.93 13.04 5.95
C ILE A 74 6.31 13.97 4.91
N LEU A 75 5.16 13.60 4.34
CA LEU A 75 4.49 14.39 3.29
C LEU A 75 3.68 15.57 3.84
N GLY A 76 3.24 15.48 5.09
CA GLY A 76 2.15 16.28 5.63
C GLY A 76 0.79 15.86 5.08
N SER A 77 -0.27 16.18 5.82
CA SER A 77 -1.62 15.68 5.54
C SER A 77 -2.17 16.04 4.15
N PHE A 78 -1.85 17.23 3.61
CA PHE A 78 -2.35 17.63 2.29
C PHE A 78 -1.77 16.79 1.14
N ARG A 79 -0.45 16.59 1.10
CA ARG A 79 0.19 15.76 0.05
C ARG A 79 -0.12 14.29 0.23
N PHE A 80 -0.23 13.84 1.47
CA PHE A 80 -0.70 12.50 1.80
C PHE A 80 -2.12 12.27 1.28
N LEU A 81 -3.03 13.25 1.44
CA LEU A 81 -4.38 13.20 0.90
C LEU A 81 -4.36 13.10 -0.64
N ILE A 82 -3.56 13.92 -1.33
CA ILE A 82 -3.41 13.82 -2.79
C ILE A 82 -2.95 12.41 -3.20
N ALA A 83 -1.90 11.89 -2.57
CA ALA A 83 -1.41 10.55 -2.88
C ALA A 83 -2.47 9.46 -2.65
N THR A 84 -3.22 9.59 -1.56
CA THR A 84 -4.36 8.71 -1.25
C THR A 84 -5.42 8.78 -2.34
N LEU A 85 -5.87 9.99 -2.71
CA LEU A 85 -6.95 10.19 -3.69
C LEU A 85 -6.55 9.70 -5.09
N VAL A 86 -5.32 9.96 -5.52
CA VAL A 86 -4.80 9.47 -6.80
C VAL A 86 -4.77 7.94 -6.80
N SER A 87 -4.20 7.32 -5.75
CA SER A 87 -4.15 5.87 -5.64
C SER A 87 -5.53 5.23 -5.56
N TYR A 88 -6.43 5.84 -4.78
CA TYR A 88 -7.79 5.37 -4.59
C TYR A 88 -8.55 5.41 -5.92
N THR A 89 -8.49 6.54 -6.63
CA THR A 89 -9.15 6.71 -7.93
C THR A 89 -8.61 5.72 -8.94
N ALA A 90 -7.28 5.57 -9.04
CA ALA A 90 -6.66 4.59 -9.93
C ALA A 90 -7.12 3.17 -9.60
N TYR A 91 -7.16 2.79 -8.32
CA TYR A 91 -7.61 1.47 -7.90
C TYR A 91 -9.08 1.23 -8.29
N ILE A 92 -9.99 2.18 -8.02
CA ILE A 92 -11.41 2.06 -8.42
C ILE A 92 -11.56 1.93 -9.94
N LEU A 93 -10.80 2.72 -10.72
CA LEU A 93 -10.84 2.66 -12.17
C LEU A 93 -10.36 1.31 -12.70
N ILE A 94 -9.22 0.79 -12.22
CA ILE A 94 -8.71 -0.53 -12.60
C ILE A 94 -9.72 -1.62 -12.24
N HIS A 95 -10.28 -1.54 -11.02
CA HIS A 95 -11.30 -2.47 -10.56
C HIS A 95 -12.53 -2.46 -11.46
N ARG A 96 -12.92 -1.28 -11.98
CA ARG A 96 -14.03 -1.13 -12.92
C ARG A 96 -13.71 -1.64 -14.32
N PHE A 97 -12.61 -1.19 -14.92
CA PHE A 97 -12.26 -1.52 -16.30
C PHE A 97 -11.94 -2.99 -16.50
N LEU A 98 -11.29 -3.59 -15.51
CA LEU A 98 -10.96 -5.01 -15.57
C LEU A 98 -12.02 -5.89 -14.90
N LEU A 99 -13.12 -5.34 -14.39
CA LEU A 99 -14.16 -6.12 -13.69
C LEU A 99 -13.58 -7.04 -12.60
N MET A 100 -12.60 -6.54 -11.84
CA MET A 100 -11.91 -7.35 -10.83
C MET A 100 -12.88 -7.78 -9.72
N ILE A 101 -12.62 -8.95 -9.12
CA ILE A 101 -13.26 -9.38 -7.88
C ILE A 101 -12.17 -9.44 -6.81
N GLY A 102 -12.18 -8.46 -5.92
CA GLY A 102 -11.17 -8.31 -4.88
C GLY A 102 -11.44 -7.06 -4.07
N HIS A 103 -10.77 -6.92 -2.93
CA HIS A 103 -11.05 -5.83 -2.02
C HIS A 103 -9.91 -5.63 -1.04
N GLY A 104 -9.87 -4.45 -0.42
CA GLY A 104 -8.94 -4.13 0.65
C GLY A 104 -7.96 -3.02 0.28
N LEU A 105 -7.22 -2.57 1.29
CA LEU A 105 -6.32 -1.41 1.20
C LEU A 105 -5.01 -1.71 0.48
N THR A 106 -4.78 -2.95 0.09
CA THR A 106 -3.47 -3.42 -0.39
C THR A 106 -2.93 -2.63 -1.59
N PRO A 107 -3.69 -2.32 -2.67
CA PRO A 107 -3.17 -1.48 -3.74
C PRO A 107 -2.76 -0.08 -3.26
N ILE A 108 -3.51 0.50 -2.31
CA ILE A 108 -3.15 1.80 -1.73
C ILE A 108 -1.85 1.69 -0.91
N ILE A 109 -1.69 0.60 -0.14
CA ILE A 109 -0.45 0.31 0.58
C ILE A 109 0.74 0.17 -0.40
N MET A 110 0.52 -0.42 -1.58
CA MET A 110 1.55 -0.51 -2.63
C MET A 110 1.98 0.87 -3.14
N THR A 111 1.05 1.81 -3.32
CA THR A 111 1.40 3.22 -3.63
C THR A 111 2.29 3.79 -2.54
N TYR A 112 1.93 3.61 -1.28
CA TYR A 112 2.74 4.15 -0.18
C TYR A 112 4.10 3.48 -0.10
N SER A 113 4.19 2.18 -0.35
CA SER A 113 5.46 1.45 -0.49
C SER A 113 6.33 2.05 -1.60
N GLY A 114 5.75 2.37 -2.77
CA GLY A 114 6.48 3.02 -3.86
C GLY A 114 6.93 4.45 -3.56
N MET A 115 6.15 5.19 -2.78
CA MET A 115 6.60 6.50 -2.28
C MET A 115 7.69 6.37 -1.22
N MET A 116 7.57 5.37 -0.35
CA MET A 116 8.56 5.05 0.68
C MET A 116 9.91 4.72 0.07
N PHE A 117 9.97 4.06 -1.08
CA PHE A 117 11.21 3.91 -1.86
C PHE A 117 11.94 5.26 -2.05
N ILE A 118 11.23 6.31 -2.45
CA ILE A 118 11.82 7.65 -2.62
C ILE A 118 12.19 8.28 -1.27
N VAL A 119 11.40 8.07 -0.22
CA VAL A 119 11.73 8.55 1.13
C VAL A 119 13.02 7.91 1.65
N LEU A 120 13.20 6.61 1.44
CA LEU A 120 14.44 5.90 1.80
C LEU A 120 15.60 6.37 0.91
N PHE A 121 15.37 6.51 -0.38
CA PHE A 121 16.40 7.00 -1.30
C PHE A 121 16.89 8.41 -0.92
N GLU A 122 15.99 9.30 -0.51
CA GLU A 122 16.35 10.65 -0.09
C GLU A 122 16.92 10.68 1.34
N GLY A 123 16.45 9.81 2.23
CA GLY A 123 16.88 9.73 3.63
C GLY A 123 18.37 9.44 3.80
N ARG A 124 19.00 8.72 2.87
CA ARG A 124 20.44 8.43 2.89
C ARG A 124 21.32 9.67 2.95
N PHE A 125 20.86 10.78 2.38
CA PHE A 125 21.64 12.01 2.26
C PHE A 125 21.54 12.92 3.48
N VAL A 126 20.71 12.55 4.46
CA VAL A 126 20.23 13.50 5.47
C VAL A 126 20.52 13.02 6.89
N LYS A 127 21.22 11.88 7.06
CA LYS A 127 21.38 11.23 8.37
C LYS A 127 22.41 11.90 9.28
N THR A 128 21.97 12.07 10.52
CA THR A 128 22.75 12.45 11.71
C THR A 128 22.34 11.44 12.79
N ASN A 129 23.26 10.75 13.47
CA ASN A 129 22.99 9.76 14.54
C ASN A 129 22.01 10.32 15.61
N THR A 130 20.71 10.19 15.37
CA THR A 130 19.63 10.83 16.13
C THR A 130 18.48 9.86 16.24
N VAL A 131 17.47 10.19 17.06
CA VAL A 131 16.21 9.42 17.18
C VAL A 131 15.58 9.15 15.80
N PHE A 132 15.76 10.05 14.84
CA PHE A 132 15.30 9.86 13.46
C PHE A 132 15.94 8.65 12.77
N ASP A 133 17.21 8.32 13.03
CA ASP A 133 17.89 7.16 12.43
C ASP A 133 17.30 5.83 12.94
N HIS A 134 16.89 5.77 14.21
CA HIS A 134 16.16 4.59 14.72
C HIS A 134 14.80 4.44 14.06
N TYR A 135 14.02 5.51 13.95
CA TYR A 135 12.75 5.46 13.20
C TYR A 135 12.96 5.04 11.74
N TYR A 136 14.00 5.58 11.10
CA TYR A 136 14.36 5.29 9.72
C TYR A 136 14.76 3.80 9.52
N LYS A 137 15.55 3.23 10.44
CA LYS A 137 15.88 1.79 10.45
C LYS A 137 14.66 0.91 10.71
N THR A 138 13.77 1.30 11.63
CA THR A 138 12.50 0.57 11.85
C THR A 138 11.66 0.54 10.59
N LEU A 139 11.63 1.63 9.82
CA LEU A 139 10.87 1.67 8.57
C LEU A 139 11.46 0.79 7.48
N TRP A 140 12.78 0.62 7.45
CA TRP A 140 13.36 -0.40 6.58
C TRP A 140 12.89 -1.78 6.96
N GLY A 141 12.93 -2.11 8.26
CA GLY A 141 12.44 -3.38 8.77
C GLY A 141 10.98 -3.61 8.37
N VAL A 142 10.12 -2.61 8.58
CA VAL A 142 8.70 -2.65 8.16
C VAL A 142 8.57 -2.82 6.64
N GLN A 143 9.37 -2.12 5.85
CA GLN A 143 9.27 -2.15 4.39
C GLN A 143 9.72 -3.50 3.80
N ILE A 144 10.80 -4.07 4.34
CA ILE A 144 11.28 -5.42 4.00
C ILE A 144 10.24 -6.45 4.43
N LEU A 145 9.75 -6.34 5.67
CA LEU A 145 8.73 -7.22 6.20
C LEU A 145 7.48 -7.16 5.34
N LEU A 146 7.07 -5.97 4.90
CA LEU A 146 5.98 -5.79 3.97
C LEU A 146 6.24 -6.54 2.68
N TRP A 147 7.41 -6.42 2.06
CA TRP A 147 7.72 -7.14 0.80
C TRP A 147 7.82 -8.66 0.96
N ILE A 148 8.22 -9.15 2.13
CA ILE A 148 8.28 -10.60 2.41
C ILE A 148 6.91 -11.15 2.75
N ILE A 149 6.12 -10.46 3.58
CA ILE A 149 4.80 -10.93 4.05
C ILE A 149 3.72 -10.73 2.99
N ALA A 150 3.82 -9.65 2.21
CA ALA A 150 2.83 -9.31 1.18
C ALA A 150 2.52 -10.49 0.24
N PRO A 151 3.50 -11.17 -0.39
CA PRO A 151 3.25 -12.34 -1.23
C PRO A 151 2.44 -13.44 -0.54
N PHE A 152 2.74 -13.74 0.73
CA PHE A 152 2.00 -14.77 1.48
C PHE A 152 0.56 -14.32 1.78
N VAL A 153 0.37 -13.08 2.26
CA VAL A 153 -0.96 -12.54 2.53
C VAL A 153 -1.79 -12.52 1.25
N PHE A 154 -1.18 -12.19 0.11
CA PHE A 154 -1.88 -12.09 -1.18
C PHE A 154 -2.17 -13.46 -1.80
N SER A 155 -1.33 -14.47 -1.58
CA SER A 155 -1.65 -15.86 -1.98
C SER A 155 -2.85 -16.46 -1.24
N ILE A 156 -3.18 -15.93 -0.06
CA ILE A 156 -4.30 -16.40 0.78
C ILE A 156 -5.61 -15.69 0.41
N ILE A 157 -5.54 -14.53 -0.25
CA ILE A 157 -6.69 -13.71 -0.63
C ILE A 157 -6.69 -13.58 -2.15
N PRO A 158 -7.28 -14.54 -2.87
CA PRO A 158 -7.24 -14.51 -4.31
C PRO A 158 -8.10 -13.32 -4.76
N ILE A 159 -7.50 -12.38 -5.48
CA ILE A 159 -8.23 -11.45 -6.32
C ILE A 159 -8.69 -12.31 -7.49
N TYR A 160 -9.90 -12.86 -7.37
CA TYR A 160 -10.47 -13.69 -8.39
C TYR A 160 -10.85 -12.83 -9.59
N PHE A 161 -10.68 -13.40 -10.76
CA PHE A 161 -11.28 -12.89 -11.99
C PHE A 161 -12.33 -13.90 -12.46
N ASP A 162 -13.17 -13.43 -13.38
CA ASP A 162 -14.11 -14.21 -14.18
C ASP A 162 -13.61 -15.65 -14.35
N ALA A 163 -14.49 -16.61 -14.05
CA ALA A 163 -14.17 -18.02 -13.91
C ALA A 163 -13.45 -18.60 -15.14
N GLN A 164 -13.51 -17.89 -16.28
CA GLN A 164 -12.95 -18.26 -17.58
C GLN A 164 -11.46 -17.93 -17.79
N ALA A 165 -10.81 -17.12 -16.93
CA ALA A 165 -9.37 -16.85 -17.07
C ALA A 165 -8.52 -18.05 -16.61
N ASP A 166 -7.44 -18.35 -17.34
CA ASP A 166 -6.46 -19.37 -16.97
C ASP A 166 -5.64 -18.96 -15.73
N ALA A 167 -4.88 -19.89 -15.15
CA ALA A 167 -4.16 -19.65 -13.90
C ALA A 167 -3.16 -18.47 -14.00
N VAL A 168 -2.50 -18.33 -15.16
CA VAL A 168 -1.55 -17.24 -15.42
C VAL A 168 -2.28 -15.91 -15.58
N GLY A 169 -3.39 -15.88 -16.31
CA GLY A 169 -4.24 -14.70 -16.44
C GLY A 169 -4.75 -14.19 -15.09
N LYS A 170 -5.17 -15.11 -14.20
CA LYS A 170 -5.61 -14.77 -12.83
C LYS A 170 -4.51 -14.12 -11.99
N ILE A 171 -3.28 -14.63 -12.06
CA ILE A 171 -2.11 -14.04 -11.34
C ILE A 171 -1.79 -12.65 -11.89
N ILE A 172 -1.69 -12.50 -13.21
CA ILE A 172 -1.33 -11.22 -13.84
C ILE A 172 -2.39 -10.16 -13.54
N LEU A 173 -3.67 -10.50 -13.71
CA LEU A 173 -4.78 -9.58 -13.49
C LEU A 173 -4.96 -9.25 -12.00
N GLY A 174 -4.83 -10.24 -11.10
CA GLY A 174 -4.88 -10.03 -9.66
C GLY A 174 -3.78 -9.09 -9.15
N ASN A 175 -2.63 -9.06 -9.81
CA ASN A 175 -1.53 -8.18 -9.44
C ASN A 175 -1.48 -6.85 -10.18
N THR A 176 -2.29 -6.67 -11.21
CA THR A 176 -2.29 -5.44 -12.04
C THR A 176 -2.54 -4.20 -11.20
N ALA A 177 -3.56 -4.20 -10.33
CA ALA A 177 -3.84 -3.05 -9.46
C ALA A 177 -2.68 -2.75 -8.50
N HIS A 178 -2.04 -3.78 -7.95
CA HIS A 178 -0.89 -3.61 -7.08
C HIS A 178 0.30 -2.97 -7.79
N LEU A 179 0.59 -3.42 -9.01
CA LEU A 179 1.69 -2.91 -9.82
C LEU A 179 1.45 -1.48 -10.24
N VAL A 180 0.26 -1.18 -10.78
CA VAL A 180 -0.09 0.18 -11.21
C VAL A 180 -0.03 1.14 -10.03
N CYS A 181 -0.61 0.78 -8.88
CA CYS A 181 -0.51 1.59 -7.67
C CYS A 181 0.94 1.74 -7.18
N GLY A 182 1.74 0.68 -7.20
CA GLY A 182 3.18 0.75 -6.87
C GLY A 182 3.94 1.74 -7.76
N VAL A 183 3.71 1.71 -9.07
CA VAL A 183 4.29 2.64 -10.06
C VAL A 183 3.82 4.07 -9.82
N ILE A 184 2.52 4.28 -9.58
CA ILE A 184 1.96 5.59 -9.19
C ILE A 184 2.68 6.10 -7.94
N GLY A 185 2.93 5.23 -6.96
CA GLY A 185 3.70 5.56 -5.76
C GLY A 185 5.09 6.10 -6.08
N ILE A 186 5.83 5.43 -6.96
CA ILE A 186 7.16 5.90 -7.39
C ILE A 186 7.05 7.27 -8.06
N ILE A 187 6.11 7.44 -9.00
CA ILE A 187 5.89 8.69 -9.73
C ILE A 187 5.57 9.84 -8.76
N LEU A 188 4.61 9.64 -7.84
CA LEU A 188 4.24 10.63 -6.84
C LEU A 188 5.40 10.93 -5.88
N GLY A 189 6.18 9.92 -5.52
CA GLY A 189 7.40 10.08 -4.73
C GLY A 189 8.40 11.01 -5.42
N PHE A 190 8.62 10.85 -6.73
CA PHE A 190 9.45 11.76 -7.52
C PHE A 190 8.87 13.18 -7.61
N ILE A 191 7.56 13.31 -7.83
CA ILE A 191 6.87 14.63 -7.86
C ILE A 191 7.06 15.36 -6.52
N PHE A 192 6.93 14.66 -5.39
CA PHE A 192 7.07 15.26 -4.06
C PHE A 192 8.49 15.20 -3.50
N ARG A 193 9.48 14.75 -4.28
CA ARG A 193 10.87 14.54 -3.85
C ARG A 193 11.47 15.74 -3.14
N GLY A 194 11.30 16.94 -3.70
CA GLY A 194 11.83 18.17 -3.11
C GLY A 194 11.23 18.46 -1.72
N HIS A 195 9.93 18.18 -1.54
CA HIS A 195 9.26 18.32 -0.25
C HIS A 195 9.75 17.27 0.75
N ILE A 196 9.83 16.00 0.32
CA ILE A 196 10.34 14.88 1.12
C ILE A 196 11.73 15.22 1.64
N ARG A 197 12.67 15.63 0.76
CA ARG A 197 14.02 16.03 1.16
C ARG A 197 14.01 17.16 2.19
N LYS A 198 13.25 18.23 1.93
CA LYS A 198 13.15 19.37 2.87
C LYS A 198 12.66 18.92 4.25
N LYS A 199 11.65 18.04 4.29
CA LYS A 199 11.11 17.50 5.55
C LYS A 199 12.10 16.61 6.28
N LEU A 200 12.79 15.72 5.57
CA LEU A 200 13.86 14.90 6.13
C LEU A 200 14.96 15.75 6.78
N VAL A 201 15.38 16.83 6.12
CA VAL A 201 16.41 17.77 6.66
C VAL A 201 15.90 18.49 7.92
N GLN A 202 14.63 18.83 7.98
CA GLN A 202 14.03 19.43 9.17
C GLN A 202 13.97 18.45 10.35
N TYR A 203 13.77 17.15 10.09
CA TYR A 203 13.77 16.13 11.13
C TYR A 203 15.16 15.87 11.71
N THR A 204 16.23 16.10 10.94
CA THR A 204 17.61 15.87 11.39
C THR A 204 18.28 17.08 12.04
N ARG A 205 17.50 18.09 12.50
CA ARG A 205 17.96 19.26 13.27
C ARG A 205 18.84 18.87 14.49
N LYS A 206 20.13 18.57 14.30
CA LYS A 206 21.28 18.69 15.22
C LYS A 206 22.59 18.25 14.55
N LYS A 207 23.69 18.90 14.98
CA LYS A 207 25.02 18.97 14.37
C LYS A 207 25.66 17.59 14.08
N TYR A 208 26.28 17.50 12.90
CA TYR A 208 27.15 16.43 12.36
C TYR A 208 26.46 15.28 11.62
N ILE A 209 26.56 15.35 10.29
CA ILE A 209 26.31 14.24 9.35
C ILE A 209 27.51 13.30 9.49
N LYS A 210 27.26 12.07 9.96
CA LYS A 210 28.22 10.96 9.89
C LYS A 210 27.57 9.87 9.06
N HIS A 211 28.24 9.48 7.98
CA HIS A 211 27.82 8.37 7.14
C HIS A 211 28.37 7.06 7.72
N ASP A 212 27.52 6.06 7.89
CA ASP A 212 27.89 4.71 8.32
C ASP A 212 27.96 3.80 7.07
N PRO A 213 28.93 2.88 6.94
CA PRO A 213 28.96 1.90 5.86
C PRO A 213 27.63 1.14 5.65
N ILE A 214 26.83 0.93 6.71
CA ILE A 214 25.50 0.30 6.59
C ILE A 214 24.51 1.14 5.77
N ASP A 215 24.74 2.45 5.63
CA ASP A 215 23.92 3.34 4.83
C ASP A 215 23.98 3.01 3.33
N ASN A 216 25.04 2.32 2.86
CA ASN A 216 25.08 1.84 1.48
C ASN A 216 24.05 0.72 1.21
N TRP A 217 23.63 -0.01 2.24
CA TRP A 217 22.57 -1.03 2.11
C TRP A 217 21.20 -0.42 1.85
N SER A 218 21.02 0.86 2.20
CA SER A 218 19.78 1.62 1.94
C SER A 218 19.45 1.66 0.48
N TRP A 219 20.49 1.77 -0.32
CA TRP A 219 20.41 1.86 -1.76
C TRP A 219 19.94 0.53 -2.33
N TYR A 220 20.60 -0.57 -1.99
CA TYR A 220 20.20 -1.91 -2.43
C TYR A 220 18.77 -2.26 -2.01
N LEU A 221 18.40 -1.94 -0.78
CA LEU A 221 17.04 -2.17 -0.29
C LEU A 221 16.00 -1.32 -1.00
N SER A 222 16.31 -0.07 -1.31
CA SER A 222 15.44 0.78 -2.11
C SER A 222 15.19 0.13 -3.50
N PHE A 223 16.23 -0.38 -4.16
CA PHE A 223 16.08 -1.11 -5.41
C PHE A 223 15.33 -2.45 -5.28
N GLY A 224 15.30 -3.03 -4.07
CA GLY A 224 14.47 -4.18 -3.72
C GLY A 224 12.99 -3.99 -4.05
N PHE A 225 12.48 -2.76 -4.07
CA PHE A 225 11.09 -2.49 -4.48
C PHE A 225 10.84 -2.84 -5.95
N PHE A 226 11.79 -2.55 -6.85
CA PHE A 226 11.67 -2.92 -8.26
C PHE A 226 11.76 -4.44 -8.44
N GLY A 227 12.68 -5.09 -7.71
CA GLY A 227 12.77 -6.55 -7.66
C GLY A 227 11.46 -7.17 -7.17
N PHE A 228 10.85 -6.60 -6.13
CA PHE A 228 9.56 -7.01 -5.61
C PHE A 228 8.42 -6.84 -6.63
N LEU A 229 8.35 -5.71 -7.34
CA LEU A 229 7.35 -5.50 -8.40
C LEU A 229 7.53 -6.52 -9.54
N ILE A 230 8.77 -6.81 -9.95
CA ILE A 230 9.05 -7.80 -11.00
C ILE A 230 8.67 -9.21 -10.52
N LEU A 231 9.08 -9.61 -9.31
CA LEU A 231 8.73 -10.91 -8.74
C LEU A 231 7.22 -11.09 -8.63
N LYS A 232 6.51 -10.03 -8.24
CA LYS A 232 5.04 -10.01 -8.17
C LYS A 232 4.36 -10.05 -9.55
N PHE A 233 5.02 -9.65 -10.61
CA PHE A 233 4.44 -9.78 -11.95
C PHE A 233 4.52 -11.22 -12.47
N PHE A 234 5.55 -11.98 -12.09
CA PHE A 234 5.84 -13.29 -12.68
C PHE A 234 5.58 -14.50 -11.76
N PHE A 235 5.63 -14.34 -10.44
CA PHE A 235 5.69 -15.49 -9.52
C PHE A 235 4.64 -15.48 -8.40
N PHE A 236 3.97 -14.36 -8.14
CA PHE A 236 3.02 -14.21 -7.02
C PHE A 236 1.84 -13.33 -7.38
#